data_AF-A0A0D0NF12-F1
#
_entry.id   AF-A0A0D0NF12-F1
#
_cell.length_a   1.000
_cell.length_b   1.000
_cell.length_c   1.000
_cell.angle_alpha   90.00
_cell.angle_beta   90.00
_cell.angle_gamma   90.00
#
_symmetry.space_group_name_H-M   'P 1'
#
loop_
_entity.id
_entity.type
_entity.pdbx_description
1 polymer ?
#
loop_
_entity_poly.entity_id
_entity_poly.type
_entity_poly.pdbx_seq_one_letter_code
_entity_poly.pdbx_strand_id
1 'polypeptide(L)'
;MPSVPGVGGCVNATGPAMTGTPAKPSVGGPAPYWQTYDYDATGNRKSLVQHDITGNTAKDVTTTQTFGAPKSVNTPTNAPNTGGGTGGPHGLQNTSTKSASGTVATSYQYDAIGNTTAITDTSGTTTLTWNGEDKLESVTKTGEAQSTSYLYDADGNQLIRRNPGKTTLNLGSDELTLDTTTPTGSMSAVRYYSAPGGLSITRVTGPTGGGTLVYQASDPHGTSSVQINTDAAQTVTRRPVDPFGNPRGIQPAPGTWSGDKGFVGGTLDTATGLTNLGAREYDPVHGRFVNPDPLLDAANPQQWNGYAYSNNDPVNSSDPSGLMTNAYSGSVWNLDSEPVYQSEQATTESNGNGNGGNTGNSRGTKKCGGGWSGLGCHISNGAKRVQNFTTDHPVVRAVVVLAVEIGAGAMCYTGGVAGAIATGGGSAVAAAVGCAAAVGALGAAVNNMLDGNADHSAGGLLKDELTGASIAVTAESGLALAAPLFTKGLNAALK
;
A
#
# COMPACT_ATOMS: atom_id res chain seq x y z
N MET A 1 -6.07 13.28 31.05
CA MET A 1 -6.60 12.81 29.75
C MET A 1 -8.04 13.29 29.61
N PRO A 2 -8.48 13.74 28.43
CA PRO A 2 -9.81 14.35 28.29
C PRO A 2 -10.89 13.29 28.52
N SER A 3 -11.75 13.51 29.51
CA SER A 3 -12.92 12.67 29.76
C SER A 3 -14.06 13.11 28.85
N VAL A 4 -14.67 12.17 28.12
CA VAL A 4 -15.94 12.41 27.44
C VAL A 4 -17.05 12.40 28.50
N PRO A 5 -17.83 13.49 28.67
CA PRO A 5 -18.90 13.51 29.65
C PRO A 5 -19.94 12.41 29.35
N GLY A 6 -20.18 11.52 30.31
CA GLY A 6 -21.18 10.45 30.22
C GLY A 6 -20.66 9.05 29.90
N VAL A 7 -19.36 8.87 29.59
CA VAL A 7 -18.73 7.56 29.42
C VAL A 7 -17.45 7.52 30.26
N GLY A 8 -17.55 6.97 31.48
CA GLY A 8 -16.41 6.54 32.31
C GLY A 8 -15.37 7.60 32.63
N GLY A 9 -15.44 8.19 33.82
CA GLY A 9 -14.30 8.91 34.39
C GLY A 9 -13.15 7.95 34.66
N CYS A 10 -12.00 8.12 34.03
CA CYS A 10 -10.77 7.44 34.44
C CYS A 10 -10.28 8.06 35.76
N VAL A 11 -10.69 7.46 36.89
CA VAL A 11 -10.29 7.89 38.25
C VAL A 11 -8.91 7.38 38.68
N ASN A 12 -8.26 6.51 37.90
CA ASN A 12 -6.98 5.94 38.29
C ASN A 12 -5.81 6.52 37.51
N ALA A 13 -4.97 7.27 38.21
CA ALA A 13 -3.68 7.75 37.72
C ALA A 13 -2.57 6.67 37.72
N THR A 14 -2.85 5.48 38.27
CA THR A 14 -1.82 4.46 38.60
C THR A 14 -2.16 3.02 38.19
N GLY A 15 -3.23 2.78 37.42
CA GLY A 15 -3.56 1.43 36.93
C GLY A 15 -5.05 1.15 36.73
N PRO A 16 -5.43 -0.08 36.32
CA PRO A 16 -6.83 -0.48 36.14
C PRO A 16 -7.67 -0.36 37.43
N ALA A 17 -8.99 -0.28 37.28
CA ALA A 17 -9.91 -0.12 38.41
C ALA A 17 -9.86 -1.33 39.34
N MET A 18 -9.89 -1.16 40.66
CA MET A 18 -9.97 -2.30 41.59
C MET A 18 -11.43 -2.63 41.87
N THR A 19 -11.87 -3.84 41.53
CA THR A 19 -13.29 -4.27 41.63
C THR A 19 -13.44 -5.65 42.28
N GLY A 20 -14.55 -5.90 42.99
CA GLY A 20 -14.89 -7.20 43.61
C GLY A 20 -14.39 -7.40 45.05
N THR A 21 -14.64 -8.59 45.61
CA THR A 21 -14.20 -9.00 46.96
C THR A 21 -13.61 -10.42 46.92
N PRO A 22 -12.30 -10.61 47.18
CA PRO A 22 -11.28 -9.56 47.35
C PRO A 22 -11.08 -8.76 46.05
N ALA A 23 -10.78 -7.47 46.18
CA ALA A 23 -10.67 -6.56 45.04
C ALA A 23 -9.52 -6.96 44.10
N LYS A 24 -9.80 -7.03 42.80
CA LYS A 24 -8.84 -7.32 41.74
C LYS A 24 -8.83 -6.19 40.70
N PRO A 25 -7.70 -5.93 40.04
CA PRO A 25 -7.66 -4.93 38.98
C PRO A 25 -8.50 -5.40 37.78
N SER A 26 -9.33 -4.53 37.22
CA SER A 26 -10.18 -4.82 36.07
C SER A 26 -10.28 -3.64 35.11
N VAL A 27 -10.49 -3.97 33.84
CA VAL A 27 -10.71 -2.99 32.76
C VAL A 27 -12.06 -3.29 32.11
N GLY A 28 -12.94 -2.29 32.12
CA GLY A 28 -14.26 -2.37 31.48
C GLY A 28 -14.33 -1.61 30.15
N GLY A 29 -15.52 -1.59 29.56
CA GLY A 29 -15.79 -0.92 28.28
C GLY A 29 -16.18 -1.90 27.16
N PRO A 30 -16.49 -1.40 25.95
CA PRO A 30 -16.96 -2.23 24.84
C PRO A 30 -15.86 -3.08 24.18
N ALA A 31 -14.59 -2.67 24.30
CA ALA A 31 -13.42 -3.42 23.83
C ALA A 31 -12.24 -3.20 24.80
N PRO A 32 -12.32 -3.74 26.03
CA PRO A 32 -11.33 -3.52 27.08
C PRO A 32 -10.01 -4.21 26.72
N TYR A 33 -8.91 -3.61 27.16
CA TYR A 33 -7.56 -4.13 26.96
C TYR A 33 -6.66 -3.65 28.10
N TRP A 34 -5.66 -4.46 28.43
CA TRP A 34 -4.64 -4.11 29.40
C TRP A 34 -3.34 -4.80 29.00
N GLN A 35 -2.34 -4.01 28.62
CA GLN A 35 -1.07 -4.49 28.11
C GLN A 35 0.09 -3.82 28.86
N THR A 36 1.13 -4.61 29.14
CA THR A 36 2.42 -4.13 29.64
C THR A 36 3.50 -4.56 28.66
N TYR A 37 4.43 -3.65 28.37
CA TYR A 37 5.53 -3.89 27.44
C TYR A 37 6.86 -3.64 28.14
N ASP A 38 7.84 -4.51 27.90
CA ASP A 38 9.22 -4.30 28.34
C ASP A 38 10.14 -4.15 27.14
N TYR A 39 11.06 -3.19 27.21
CA TYR A 39 12.06 -2.92 26.19
C TYR A 39 13.47 -3.08 26.73
N ASP A 40 14.44 -3.35 25.86
CA ASP A 40 15.85 -3.14 26.17
C ASP A 40 16.30 -1.70 25.89
N ALA A 41 17.55 -1.38 26.22
CA ALA A 41 18.12 -0.04 26.03
C ALA A 41 18.23 0.40 24.55
N THR A 42 18.07 -0.53 23.61
CA THR A 42 18.09 -0.27 22.16
C THR A 42 16.69 -0.27 21.55
N GLY A 43 15.65 -0.37 22.37
CA GLY A 43 14.27 -0.37 21.93
C GLY A 43 13.79 -1.69 21.34
N ASN A 44 14.47 -2.82 21.56
CA ASN A 44 13.86 -4.12 21.25
C ASN A 44 12.81 -4.46 22.31
N ARG A 45 11.60 -4.80 21.87
CA ARG A 45 10.49 -5.18 22.75
C ARG A 45 10.70 -6.60 23.29
N LYS A 46 11.24 -6.77 24.49
CA LYS A 46 11.56 -8.08 25.07
C LYS A 46 10.35 -8.85 25.59
N SER A 47 9.30 -8.15 26.02
CA SER A 47 8.11 -8.78 26.59
C SER A 47 6.86 -7.98 26.26
N LEU A 48 5.77 -8.71 26.04
CA LEU A 48 4.40 -8.21 26.05
C LEU A 48 3.57 -9.09 26.98
N VAL A 49 3.01 -8.49 28.02
CA VAL A 49 2.00 -9.14 28.87
C VAL A 49 0.64 -8.57 28.54
N GLN A 50 -0.23 -9.38 27.97
CA GLN A 50 -1.66 -9.09 27.84
C GLN A 50 -2.34 -9.59 29.11
N HIS A 51 -2.75 -8.65 29.96
CA HIS A 51 -3.38 -8.98 31.22
C HIS A 51 -4.85 -9.37 31.02
N ASP A 52 -5.30 -10.35 31.79
CA ASP A 52 -6.72 -10.66 31.88
C ASP A 52 -7.47 -9.46 32.46
N ILE A 53 -8.52 -9.01 31.74
CA ILE A 53 -9.29 -7.81 32.08
C ILE A 53 -10.06 -7.93 33.41
N THR A 54 -10.10 -9.11 34.04
CA THR A 54 -10.67 -9.34 35.37
C THR A 54 -9.61 -9.41 36.48
N GLY A 55 -8.34 -9.23 36.11
CA GLY A 55 -7.20 -9.25 37.03
C GLY A 55 -6.76 -10.65 37.43
N ASN A 56 -7.14 -11.68 36.67
CA ASN A 56 -6.69 -13.03 36.92
C ASN A 56 -5.36 -13.32 36.21
N THR A 57 -4.25 -13.15 36.92
CA THR A 57 -2.89 -13.32 36.38
C THR A 57 -2.60 -14.72 35.82
N ALA A 58 -3.34 -15.76 36.23
CA ALA A 58 -3.20 -17.10 35.65
C ALA A 58 -3.73 -17.19 34.21
N LYS A 59 -4.50 -16.20 33.77
CA LYS A 59 -5.02 -16.06 32.40
C LYS A 59 -4.25 -15.04 31.56
N ASP A 60 -3.23 -14.40 32.12
CA ASP A 60 -2.37 -13.49 31.37
C ASP A 60 -1.69 -14.25 30.22
N VAL A 61 -1.59 -13.59 29.07
CA VAL A 61 -0.81 -14.08 27.94
C VAL A 61 0.49 -13.32 27.90
N THR A 62 1.61 -14.03 27.98
CA THR A 62 2.95 -13.43 27.97
C THR A 62 3.68 -13.86 26.72
N THR A 63 4.08 -12.88 25.91
CA THR A 63 4.96 -13.09 24.75
C THR A 63 6.36 -12.58 25.10
N THR A 64 7.33 -13.49 25.18
CA THR A 64 8.75 -13.14 25.31
C THR A 64 9.38 -13.11 23.93
N GLN A 65 10.20 -12.10 23.65
CA GLN A 65 10.93 -11.94 22.40
C GLN A 65 12.44 -11.96 22.67
N THR A 66 13.19 -12.69 21.86
CA THR A 66 14.66 -12.78 21.94
C THR A 66 15.30 -12.18 20.70
N PHE A 67 16.43 -11.49 20.90
CA PHE A 67 17.16 -10.78 19.86
C PHE A 67 18.63 -11.20 19.87
N GLY A 68 19.39 -10.81 18.84
CA GLY A 68 20.83 -11.00 18.80
C GLY A 68 21.54 -10.37 20.01
N ALA A 69 22.64 -11.00 20.44
CA ALA A 69 23.47 -10.41 21.49
C ALA A 69 24.00 -9.03 21.05
N PRO A 70 24.28 -8.10 21.99
CA PRO A 70 24.90 -6.82 21.66
C PRO A 70 26.18 -7.02 20.82
N LYS A 71 26.37 -6.17 19.81
CA LYS A 71 27.49 -6.23 18.84
C LYS A 71 27.49 -7.48 17.94
N SER A 72 26.45 -8.30 17.96
CA SER A 72 26.26 -9.30 16.90
C SER A 72 26.07 -8.59 15.57
N VAL A 73 26.49 -9.25 14.50
CA VAL A 73 26.19 -8.85 13.12
C VAL A 73 25.20 -9.85 12.55
N ASN A 74 24.45 -9.44 11.54
CA ASN A 74 23.70 -10.39 10.75
C ASN A 74 24.69 -11.39 10.12
N THR A 75 24.50 -12.69 10.36
CA THR A 75 25.32 -13.73 9.75
C THR A 75 24.57 -14.29 8.56
N PRO A 76 24.85 -13.88 7.31
CA PRO A 76 24.13 -14.38 6.16
C PRO A 76 24.42 -15.86 5.96
N THR A 77 23.45 -16.62 5.46
CA THR A 77 23.77 -17.86 4.76
C THR A 77 24.22 -17.53 3.34
N ASN A 78 24.99 -18.44 2.72
CA ASN A 78 25.60 -18.22 1.41
C ASN A 78 24.60 -18.18 0.23
N ALA A 79 23.30 -18.11 0.49
CA ALA A 79 22.26 -18.15 -0.51
C ALA A 79 21.34 -16.94 -0.35
N PRO A 80 21.31 -16.02 -1.35
CA PRO A 80 20.28 -14.98 -1.39
C PRO A 80 18.91 -15.65 -1.42
N ASN A 81 17.96 -15.10 -0.66
CA ASN A 81 16.54 -15.47 -0.68
C ASN A 81 16.16 -16.86 -0.10
N THR A 82 17.07 -17.59 0.57
CA THR A 82 16.73 -18.88 1.21
C THR A 82 16.83 -18.89 2.74
N GLY A 83 17.04 -17.74 3.36
CA GLY A 83 17.04 -17.61 4.82
C GLY A 83 18.14 -18.39 5.54
N GLY A 84 18.17 -18.20 6.85
CA GLY A 84 19.14 -18.79 7.78
C GLY A 84 20.01 -17.76 8.49
N GLY A 85 19.86 -16.47 8.16
CA GLY A 85 20.55 -15.38 8.84
C GLY A 85 19.89 -14.97 10.16
N THR A 86 20.67 -14.33 11.02
CA THR A 86 20.29 -13.97 12.40
C THR A 86 19.65 -12.60 12.53
N GLY A 87 19.69 -11.76 11.49
CA GLY A 87 19.16 -10.39 11.51
C GLY A 87 19.93 -9.42 12.43
N GLY A 88 21.06 -9.86 12.98
CA GLY A 88 21.89 -9.05 13.88
C GLY A 88 21.22 -8.76 15.24
N PRO A 89 21.55 -7.62 15.90
CA PRO A 89 21.14 -7.35 17.27
C PRO A 89 19.69 -6.85 17.40
N HIS A 90 19.05 -6.48 16.28
CA HIS A 90 17.68 -5.97 16.23
C HIS A 90 16.71 -6.87 15.44
N GLY A 91 17.24 -7.90 14.76
CA GLY A 91 16.45 -9.01 14.23
C GLY A 91 15.81 -9.80 15.37
N LEU A 92 14.50 -9.96 15.31
CA LEU A 92 13.74 -10.80 16.23
C LEU A 92 14.11 -12.26 15.93
N GLN A 93 14.79 -12.96 16.84
CA GLN A 93 15.22 -14.34 16.57
C GLN A 93 14.14 -15.36 16.95
N ASN A 94 13.53 -15.19 18.11
CA ASN A 94 12.46 -16.07 18.57
C ASN A 94 11.39 -15.31 19.34
N THR A 95 10.18 -15.87 19.32
CA THR A 95 9.13 -15.53 20.28
C THR A 95 8.66 -16.77 21.02
N SER A 96 8.21 -16.58 22.25
CA SER A 96 7.56 -17.59 23.06
C SER A 96 6.31 -16.99 23.70
N THR A 97 5.15 -17.39 23.21
CA THR A 97 3.84 -16.93 23.69
C THR A 97 3.25 -17.98 24.61
N LYS A 98 3.24 -17.68 25.91
CA LYS A 98 2.63 -18.51 26.94
C LYS A 98 1.23 -18.01 27.27
N SER A 99 0.27 -18.93 27.28
CA SER A 99 -1.12 -18.71 27.66
C SER A 99 -1.64 -19.89 28.50
N ALA A 100 -2.90 -19.83 28.93
CA ALA A 100 -3.55 -20.94 29.63
C ALA A 100 -3.63 -22.24 28.80
N SER A 101 -3.63 -22.15 27.46
CA SER A 101 -3.70 -23.31 26.56
C SER A 101 -2.33 -23.92 26.23
N GLY A 102 -1.23 -23.31 26.67
CA GLY A 102 0.13 -23.81 26.42
C GLY A 102 1.10 -22.72 25.99
N THR A 103 2.23 -23.13 25.45
CA THR A 103 3.29 -22.24 24.95
C THR A 103 3.51 -22.49 23.46
N VAL A 104 3.46 -21.44 22.64
CA VAL A 104 3.79 -21.47 21.22
C VAL A 104 5.12 -20.76 21.03
N ALA A 105 6.07 -21.44 20.38
CA ALA A 105 7.36 -20.87 20.03
C ALA A 105 7.41 -20.59 18.53
N THR A 106 7.95 -19.44 18.16
CA THR A 106 8.19 -19.04 16.77
C THR A 106 9.67 -18.70 16.60
N SER A 107 10.24 -19.05 15.46
CA SER A 107 11.60 -18.69 15.06
C SER A 107 11.60 -17.92 13.76
N TYR A 108 12.58 -17.04 13.61
CA TYR A 108 12.67 -16.13 12.47
C TYR A 108 14.03 -16.28 11.81
N GLN A 109 14.07 -16.04 10.51
CA GLN A 109 15.28 -16.07 9.71
C GLN A 109 15.34 -14.85 8.81
N TYR A 110 16.55 -14.45 8.46
CA TYR A 110 16.82 -13.25 7.69
C TYR A 110 17.71 -13.52 6.47
N ASP A 111 17.62 -12.65 5.47
CA ASP A 111 18.59 -12.58 4.37
C ASP A 111 19.86 -11.79 4.78
N ALA A 112 20.76 -11.51 3.84
CA ALA A 112 22.03 -10.84 4.11
C ALA A 112 21.90 -9.37 4.56
N ILE A 113 20.83 -8.68 4.13
CA ILE A 113 20.59 -7.26 4.44
C ILE A 113 19.62 -7.08 5.60
N GLY A 114 18.97 -8.15 6.06
CA GLY A 114 18.14 -8.17 7.25
C GLY A 114 16.64 -8.25 6.96
N ASN A 115 16.20 -8.54 5.73
CA ASN A 115 14.79 -8.78 5.51
C ASN A 115 14.39 -10.14 6.11
N THR A 116 13.21 -10.21 6.74
CA THR A 116 12.69 -11.47 7.27
C THR A 116 12.36 -12.42 6.12
N THR A 117 12.93 -13.62 6.09
CA THR A 117 12.72 -14.62 5.01
C THR A 117 11.91 -15.83 5.46
N ALA A 118 11.89 -16.13 6.75
CA ALA A 118 11.10 -17.24 7.27
C ALA A 118 10.59 -16.94 8.67
N ILE A 119 9.35 -17.35 8.93
CA ILE A 119 8.71 -17.35 10.25
C ILE A 119 8.19 -18.76 10.47
N THR A 120 8.75 -19.50 11.42
CA THR A 120 8.44 -20.92 11.65
C THR A 120 7.91 -21.14 13.05
N ASP A 121 6.70 -21.69 13.15
CA ASP A 121 6.08 -22.14 14.38
C ASP A 121 5.60 -23.60 14.25
N THR A 122 4.76 -24.07 15.18
CA THR A 122 4.20 -25.43 15.15
C THR A 122 3.22 -25.69 14.01
N SER A 123 2.64 -24.66 13.40
CA SER A 123 1.72 -24.75 12.26
C SER A 123 2.46 -24.90 10.93
N GLY A 124 3.71 -24.47 10.88
CA GLY A 124 4.58 -24.61 9.72
C GLY A 124 5.49 -23.39 9.54
N THR A 125 6.00 -23.23 8.32
CA THR A 125 6.82 -22.07 7.93
C THR A 125 6.02 -21.15 7.01
N THR A 126 6.07 -19.86 7.31
CA THR A 126 5.75 -18.76 6.40
C THR A 126 7.04 -18.29 5.77
N THR A 127 7.16 -18.41 4.45
CA THR A 127 8.31 -17.95 3.67
C THR A 127 8.00 -16.59 3.06
N LEU A 128 8.93 -15.66 3.22
CA LEU A 128 8.88 -14.31 2.64
C LEU A 128 10.06 -14.18 1.65
N THR A 129 9.77 -13.69 0.46
CA THR A 129 10.76 -13.46 -0.59
C THR A 129 10.78 -11.99 -0.95
N TRP A 130 11.96 -11.49 -1.29
CA TRP A 130 12.21 -10.07 -1.51
C TRP A 130 12.81 -9.87 -2.90
N ASN A 131 12.39 -8.81 -3.58
CA ASN A 131 12.91 -8.46 -4.90
C ASN A 131 14.25 -7.71 -4.76
N GLY A 132 14.89 -7.37 -5.88
CA GLY A 132 16.17 -6.65 -5.90
C GLY A 132 16.13 -5.18 -5.43
N GLU A 133 14.96 -4.67 -5.08
CA GLU A 133 14.72 -3.32 -4.54
C GLU A 133 14.32 -3.37 -3.05
N ASP A 134 14.54 -4.51 -2.40
CA ASP A 134 14.23 -4.76 -0.99
C ASP A 134 12.75 -4.60 -0.64
N LYS A 135 11.87 -4.93 -1.60
CA LYS A 135 10.42 -4.98 -1.43
C LYS A 135 9.93 -6.42 -1.34
N LEU A 136 8.88 -6.64 -0.53
CA LEU A 136 8.29 -7.96 -0.33
C LEU A 136 7.65 -8.43 -1.64
N GLU A 137 8.20 -9.46 -2.26
CA GLU A 137 7.75 -10.00 -3.55
C GLU A 137 6.66 -11.05 -3.36
N SER A 138 6.83 -11.96 -2.40
CA SER A 138 5.80 -12.95 -2.09
C SER A 138 5.87 -13.49 -0.67
N VAL A 139 4.71 -13.93 -0.17
CA VAL A 139 4.51 -14.63 1.09
C VAL A 139 3.80 -15.95 0.81
N THR A 140 4.36 -17.05 1.31
CA THR A 140 3.76 -18.39 1.18
C THR A 140 3.75 -19.08 2.53
N LYS A 141 2.58 -19.56 2.98
CA LYS A 141 2.49 -20.36 4.21
C LYS A 141 2.48 -21.85 3.89
N THR A 142 3.01 -22.65 4.80
CA THR A 142 3.01 -24.12 4.68
C THR A 142 1.59 -24.63 4.48
N GLY A 143 1.37 -25.41 3.42
CA GLY A 143 0.06 -25.97 3.07
C GLY A 143 -0.83 -25.07 2.21
N GLU A 144 -0.41 -23.85 1.88
CA GLU A 144 -1.12 -23.01 0.91
C GLU A 144 -0.81 -23.43 -0.53
N ALA A 145 -1.86 -23.56 -1.34
CA ALA A 145 -1.74 -23.91 -2.76
C ALA A 145 -1.34 -22.72 -3.64
N GLN A 146 -1.58 -21.49 -3.18
CA GLN A 146 -1.26 -20.24 -3.86
C GLN A 146 -0.63 -19.28 -2.86
N SER A 147 0.44 -18.63 -3.28
CA SER A 147 1.10 -17.57 -2.50
C SER A 147 0.34 -16.26 -2.60
N THR A 148 0.65 -15.35 -1.68
CA THR A 148 0.36 -13.92 -1.88
C THR A 148 1.57 -13.27 -2.54
N SER A 149 1.38 -12.49 -3.61
CA SER A 149 2.49 -11.82 -4.32
C SER A 149 2.20 -10.35 -4.62
N TYR A 150 3.25 -9.57 -4.75
CA TYR A 150 3.17 -8.12 -4.89
C TYR A 150 3.98 -7.64 -6.10
N LEU A 151 3.52 -6.57 -6.72
CA LEU A 151 4.24 -5.83 -7.75
C LEU A 151 4.25 -4.35 -7.37
N TYR A 152 5.40 -3.71 -7.52
CA TYR A 152 5.61 -2.32 -7.18
C TYR A 152 5.81 -1.48 -8.44
N ASP A 153 5.46 -0.21 -8.38
CA ASP A 153 5.84 0.76 -9.40
C ASP A 153 7.30 1.24 -9.21
N ALA A 154 7.78 2.07 -10.14
CA ALA A 154 9.15 2.59 -10.12
C ALA A 154 9.45 3.51 -8.92
N ASP A 155 8.43 4.03 -8.26
CA ASP A 155 8.56 4.85 -7.05
C ASP A 155 8.48 3.98 -5.78
N GLY A 156 8.31 2.66 -5.93
CA GLY A 156 8.27 1.68 -4.84
C GLY A 156 6.90 1.54 -4.16
N ASN A 157 5.83 2.08 -4.75
CA ASN A 157 4.47 1.90 -4.24
C ASN A 157 3.91 0.54 -4.69
N GLN A 158 3.15 -0.13 -3.82
CA GLN A 158 2.51 -1.40 -4.16
C GLN A 158 1.40 -1.21 -5.20
N LEU A 159 1.69 -1.52 -6.47
CA LEU A 159 0.77 -1.40 -7.60
C LEU A 159 -0.22 -2.57 -7.68
N ILE A 160 0.26 -3.81 -7.55
CA ILE A 160 -0.60 -5.01 -7.62
C ILE A 160 -0.35 -5.88 -6.40
N ARG A 161 -1.42 -6.38 -5.80
CA ARG A 161 -1.39 -7.45 -4.81
C ARG A 161 -2.26 -8.61 -5.27
N ARG A 162 -1.69 -9.80 -5.32
CA ARG A 162 -2.37 -11.05 -5.73
C ARG A 162 -2.46 -11.95 -4.51
N ASN A 163 -3.66 -12.01 -3.92
CA ASN A 163 -3.97 -12.94 -2.85
C ASN A 163 -4.62 -14.20 -3.45
N PRO A 164 -4.65 -15.33 -2.73
CA PRO A 164 -5.46 -16.47 -3.13
C PRO A 164 -6.92 -16.06 -3.41
N GLY A 165 -7.38 -16.28 -4.63
CA GLY A 165 -8.73 -15.94 -5.08
C GLY A 165 -9.03 -14.45 -5.35
N LYS A 166 -8.07 -13.53 -5.16
CA LYS A 166 -8.27 -12.09 -5.42
C LYS A 166 -7.03 -11.40 -5.97
N THR A 167 -7.20 -10.49 -6.90
CA THR A 167 -6.13 -9.59 -7.36
C THR A 167 -6.59 -8.15 -7.21
N THR A 168 -5.82 -7.34 -6.49
CA THR A 168 -6.10 -5.92 -6.24
C THR A 168 -5.05 -5.06 -6.94
N LEU A 169 -5.51 -4.12 -7.77
CA LEU A 169 -4.72 -3.03 -8.34
C LEU A 169 -4.93 -1.78 -7.48
N ASN A 170 -3.85 -1.20 -6.97
CA ASN A 170 -3.88 0.03 -6.18
C ASN A 170 -3.39 1.20 -7.05
N LEU A 171 -4.15 2.28 -7.07
CA LEU A 171 -3.86 3.51 -7.83
C LEU A 171 -3.85 4.73 -6.89
N GLY A 172 -3.24 4.57 -5.72
CA GLY A 172 -3.22 5.58 -4.66
C GLY A 172 -4.56 5.69 -3.93
N SER A 173 -5.48 6.50 -4.45
CA SER A 173 -6.82 6.72 -3.87
C SER A 173 -7.84 5.66 -4.26
N ASP A 174 -7.49 4.77 -5.20
CA ASP A 174 -8.40 3.78 -5.75
C ASP A 174 -7.84 2.36 -5.59
N GLU A 175 -8.73 1.43 -5.28
CA GLU A 175 -8.48 0.00 -5.23
C GLU A 175 -9.45 -0.69 -6.20
N LEU A 176 -8.94 -1.41 -7.20
CA LEU A 176 -9.75 -2.26 -8.08
C LEU A 176 -9.45 -3.71 -7.75
N THR A 177 -10.45 -4.47 -7.31
CA THR A 177 -10.28 -5.87 -6.94
C THR A 177 -11.01 -6.78 -7.91
N LEU A 178 -10.28 -7.71 -8.52
CA LEU A 178 -10.78 -8.81 -9.30
C LEU A 178 -10.89 -10.07 -8.42
N ASP A 179 -12.08 -10.62 -8.31
CA ASP A 179 -12.31 -11.95 -7.73
C ASP A 179 -12.01 -13.03 -8.78
N THR A 180 -10.96 -13.81 -8.53
CA THR A 180 -10.49 -14.87 -9.44
C THR A 180 -11.06 -16.24 -9.11
N THR A 181 -11.92 -16.35 -8.08
CA THR A 181 -12.62 -17.60 -7.76
C THR A 181 -13.78 -17.89 -8.72
N THR A 182 -14.22 -16.89 -9.48
CA THR A 182 -15.28 -17.00 -10.49
C THR A 182 -14.70 -17.12 -11.91
N PRO A 183 -15.19 -18.01 -12.78
CA PRO A 183 -14.61 -18.25 -14.11
C PRO A 183 -14.61 -17.02 -15.05
N THR A 184 -15.56 -16.12 -14.88
CA THR A 184 -15.67 -14.88 -15.69
C THR A 184 -14.95 -13.69 -15.04
N GLY A 185 -14.44 -13.86 -13.82
CA GLY A 185 -14.02 -12.76 -12.98
C GLY A 185 -15.21 -11.90 -12.51
N SER A 186 -15.02 -11.24 -11.39
CA SER A 186 -15.95 -10.23 -10.89
C SER A 186 -15.16 -9.06 -10.31
N MET A 187 -15.49 -7.83 -10.69
CA MET A 187 -14.74 -6.64 -10.28
C MET A 187 -15.51 -5.82 -9.25
N SER A 188 -14.81 -5.42 -8.19
CA SER A 188 -15.25 -4.36 -7.28
C SER A 188 -14.23 -3.22 -7.28
N ALA A 189 -14.69 -2.05 -6.86
CA ALA A 189 -13.83 -0.88 -6.72
C ALA A 189 -14.11 -0.13 -5.43
N VAL A 190 -13.05 0.39 -4.81
CA VAL A 190 -13.12 1.32 -3.68
C VAL A 190 -12.36 2.57 -4.07
N ARG A 191 -12.94 3.74 -3.83
CA ARG A 191 -12.27 5.04 -4.00
C ARG A 191 -12.41 5.86 -2.74
N TYR A 192 -11.31 6.43 -2.28
CA TYR A 192 -11.26 7.28 -1.10
C TYR A 192 -11.20 8.76 -1.49
N TYR A 193 -12.00 9.58 -0.82
CA TYR A 193 -11.93 11.04 -0.90
C TYR A 193 -11.61 11.59 0.48
N SER A 194 -10.46 12.25 0.61
CA SER A 194 -10.09 12.93 1.84
C SER A 194 -11.07 14.05 2.16
N ALA A 195 -11.47 14.15 3.43
CA ALA A 195 -12.27 15.24 3.97
C ALA A 195 -11.59 15.82 5.22
N PRO A 196 -11.90 17.08 5.59
CA PRO A 196 -11.27 17.72 6.75
C PRO A 196 -11.47 16.94 8.05
N GLY A 197 -10.48 17.01 8.94
CA GLY A 197 -10.58 16.47 10.30
C GLY A 197 -10.44 14.94 10.40
N GLY A 198 -9.72 14.30 9.48
CA GLY A 198 -9.46 12.86 9.51
C GLY A 198 -10.63 12.00 9.01
N LEU A 199 -11.62 12.63 8.37
CA LEU A 199 -12.74 11.95 7.72
C LEU A 199 -12.33 11.54 6.30
N SER A 200 -12.71 10.34 5.89
CA SER A 200 -12.63 9.86 4.51
C SER A 200 -14.04 9.53 4.03
N ILE A 201 -14.39 9.99 2.83
CA ILE A 201 -15.61 9.58 2.13
C ILE A 201 -15.19 8.45 1.18
N THR A 202 -15.70 7.25 1.41
CA THR A 202 -15.29 6.06 0.66
C THR A 202 -16.43 5.62 -0.24
N ARG A 203 -16.21 5.66 -1.55
CA ARG A 203 -17.15 5.13 -2.55
C ARG A 203 -16.85 3.67 -2.80
N VAL A 204 -17.83 2.80 -2.62
CA VAL A 204 -17.74 1.36 -2.86
C VAL A 204 -18.62 0.99 -4.04
N THR A 205 -18.04 0.30 -5.01
CA THR A 205 -18.77 -0.24 -6.16
C THR A 205 -18.63 -1.75 -6.15
N GLY A 206 -19.75 -2.46 -6.10
CA GLY A 206 -19.77 -3.92 -6.08
C GLY A 206 -19.67 -4.56 -7.48
N PRO A 207 -19.56 -5.89 -7.53
CA PRO A 207 -19.62 -6.73 -8.73
C PRO A 207 -20.68 -6.38 -9.78
N THR A 208 -21.86 -6.01 -9.31
CA THR A 208 -23.04 -5.74 -10.15
C THR A 208 -23.15 -4.28 -10.56
N GLY A 209 -22.10 -3.48 -10.32
CA GLY A 209 -22.16 -2.03 -10.39
C GLY A 209 -22.95 -1.42 -9.22
N GLY A 210 -23.30 -0.13 -9.36
CA GLY A 210 -23.95 0.64 -8.30
C GLY A 210 -22.95 1.07 -7.22
N GLY A 211 -22.79 2.38 -7.04
CA GLY A 211 -21.88 2.95 -6.05
C GLY A 211 -22.63 3.34 -4.78
N THR A 212 -22.16 2.90 -3.63
CA THR A 212 -22.57 3.42 -2.32
C THR A 212 -21.48 4.30 -1.73
N LEU A 213 -21.85 5.19 -0.82
CA LEU A 213 -20.90 5.97 -0.04
C LEU A 213 -20.91 5.46 1.39
N VAL A 214 -19.74 5.47 2.01
CA VAL A 214 -19.57 5.30 3.46
C VAL A 214 -18.64 6.38 3.97
N TYR A 215 -18.82 6.77 5.22
CA TYR A 215 -17.95 7.74 5.89
C TYR A 215 -17.06 7.01 6.89
N GLN A 216 -15.75 7.18 6.78
CA GLN A 216 -14.77 6.56 7.66
C GLN A 216 -14.06 7.64 8.47
N ALA A 217 -14.04 7.50 9.79
CA ALA A 217 -13.39 8.45 10.68
C ALA A 217 -12.10 7.85 11.25
N SER A 218 -11.02 8.61 11.12
CA SER A 218 -9.68 8.26 11.60
C SER A 218 -9.40 8.87 12.96
N ASP A 219 -8.53 8.20 13.71
CA ASP A 219 -7.89 8.77 14.88
C ASP A 219 -6.81 9.80 14.47
N PRO A 220 -6.17 10.51 15.43
CA PRO A 220 -5.12 11.47 15.12
C PRO A 220 -3.90 10.91 14.39
N HIS A 221 -3.71 9.59 14.39
CA HIS A 221 -2.62 8.91 13.69
C HIS A 221 -3.01 8.44 12.29
N GLY A 222 -4.26 8.69 11.86
CA GLY A 222 -4.76 8.29 10.54
C GLY A 222 -5.36 6.88 10.50
N THR A 223 -5.52 6.20 11.63
CA THR A 223 -6.17 4.89 11.66
C THR A 223 -7.69 5.05 11.66
N SER A 224 -8.33 4.76 10.54
CA SER A 224 -9.79 4.68 10.46
C SER A 224 -10.34 3.55 11.35
N SER A 225 -11.21 3.85 12.30
CA SER A 225 -11.77 2.85 13.24
C SER A 225 -13.30 2.84 13.32
N VAL A 226 -13.95 3.84 12.71
CA VAL A 226 -15.41 3.95 12.64
C VAL A 226 -15.83 4.14 11.19
N GLN A 227 -16.82 3.37 10.74
CA GLN A 227 -17.46 3.50 9.44
C GLN A 227 -18.96 3.75 9.65
N ILE A 228 -19.54 4.68 8.89
CA ILE A 228 -20.96 5.01 8.90
C ILE A 228 -21.48 4.86 7.48
N ASN A 229 -22.44 3.97 7.28
CA ASN A 229 -23.07 3.76 5.97
C ASN A 229 -24.07 4.87 5.65
N THR A 230 -24.30 5.16 4.37
CA THR A 230 -25.36 6.09 3.93
C THR A 230 -26.73 5.42 3.75
N ASP A 231 -26.97 4.30 4.45
CA ASP A 231 -28.30 3.70 4.50
C ASP A 231 -29.24 4.54 5.38
N ALA A 232 -30.54 4.25 5.34
CA ALA A 232 -31.53 5.01 6.10
C ALA A 232 -31.32 4.96 7.62
N ALA A 233 -30.61 3.95 8.12
CA ALA A 233 -30.33 3.74 9.55
C ALA A 233 -29.00 4.36 10.00
N GLN A 234 -28.18 4.86 9.06
CA GLN A 234 -26.81 5.28 9.28
C GLN A 234 -26.00 4.21 10.03
N THR A 235 -26.06 2.95 9.55
CA THR A 235 -25.44 1.82 10.24
C THR A 235 -23.97 2.09 10.58
N VAL A 236 -23.63 1.98 11.86
CA VAL A 236 -22.27 2.24 12.37
C VAL A 236 -21.53 0.92 12.57
N THR A 237 -20.36 0.81 11.94
CA THR A 237 -19.40 -0.27 12.15
C THR A 237 -18.17 0.26 12.88
N ARG A 238 -17.66 -0.49 13.85
CA ARG A 238 -16.43 -0.15 14.59
C ARG A 238 -15.42 -1.28 14.47
N ARG A 239 -14.15 -0.94 14.24
CA ARG A 239 -13.00 -1.85 14.32
C ARG A 239 -12.00 -1.32 15.36
N PRO A 240 -12.13 -1.70 16.64
CA PRO A 240 -11.19 -1.25 17.65
C PRO A 240 -9.82 -1.89 17.40
N VAL A 241 -8.76 -1.09 17.52
CA VAL A 241 -7.37 -1.55 17.45
C VAL A 241 -6.59 -1.15 18.70
N ASP A 242 -5.52 -1.88 19.00
CA ASP A 242 -4.55 -1.52 20.04
C ASP A 242 -3.52 -0.49 19.51
N PRO A 243 -2.65 0.07 20.38
CA PRO A 243 -1.68 1.07 19.94
C PRO A 243 -0.76 0.62 18.80
N PHE A 244 -0.49 -0.67 18.67
CA PHE A 244 0.35 -1.23 17.60
C PHE A 244 -0.49 -1.72 16.40
N GLY A 245 -1.79 -1.43 16.36
CA GLY A 245 -2.67 -1.76 15.24
C GLY A 245 -3.30 -3.15 15.29
N ASN A 246 -3.12 -3.93 16.37
CA ASN A 246 -3.77 -5.24 16.48
C ASN A 246 -5.28 -5.08 16.69
N PRO A 247 -6.13 -5.91 16.07
CA PRO A 247 -7.56 -5.90 16.33
C PRO A 247 -7.86 -6.22 17.80
N ARG A 248 -8.84 -5.52 18.38
CA ARG A 248 -9.32 -5.76 19.75
C ARG A 248 -10.81 -5.99 19.81
N GLY A 249 -11.24 -6.78 20.80
CA GLY A 249 -12.67 -7.07 21.01
C GLY A 249 -13.30 -7.74 19.78
N ILE A 250 -14.61 -7.59 19.65
CA ILE A 250 -15.35 -8.13 18.50
C ILE A 250 -15.04 -7.28 17.27
N GLN A 251 -14.47 -7.92 16.26
CA GLN A 251 -14.21 -7.30 14.96
C GLN A 251 -15.42 -7.44 14.03
N PRO A 252 -15.61 -6.51 13.07
CA PRO A 252 -16.64 -6.66 12.06
C PRO A 252 -16.43 -7.93 11.23
N ALA A 253 -17.53 -8.54 10.77
CA ALA A 253 -17.44 -9.72 9.91
C ALA A 253 -16.69 -9.39 8.60
N PRO A 254 -15.95 -10.35 8.02
CA PRO A 254 -15.25 -10.16 6.75
C PRO A 254 -16.17 -9.56 5.67
N GLY A 255 -15.69 -8.55 4.96
CA GLY A 255 -16.45 -7.85 3.91
C GLY A 255 -17.40 -6.74 4.39
N THR A 256 -17.55 -6.54 5.72
CA THR A 256 -18.37 -5.43 6.25
C THR A 256 -17.64 -4.09 6.19
N TRP A 257 -16.33 -4.10 6.45
CA TRP A 257 -15.50 -2.90 6.35
C TRP A 257 -15.15 -2.62 4.89
N SER A 258 -15.24 -1.37 4.48
CA SER A 258 -14.99 -0.95 3.10
C SER A 258 -13.52 -0.66 2.85
N GLY A 259 -12.94 -1.37 1.89
CA GLY A 259 -11.56 -1.17 1.44
C GLY A 259 -10.50 -1.68 2.41
N ASP A 260 -9.25 -1.62 1.97
CA ASP A 260 -8.13 -2.28 2.65
C ASP A 260 -7.28 -1.33 3.51
N LYS A 261 -7.62 -0.04 3.58
CA LYS A 261 -6.91 0.91 4.45
C LYS A 261 -7.08 0.55 5.92
N GLY A 262 -5.98 0.48 6.65
CA GLY A 262 -5.89 -0.04 8.01
C GLY A 262 -5.16 0.89 8.96
N PHE A 263 -4.20 0.33 9.70
CA PHE A 263 -3.36 1.04 10.67
C PHE A 263 -2.63 2.21 10.00
N VAL A 264 -2.75 3.41 10.59
CA VAL A 264 -2.14 4.68 10.13
C VAL A 264 -2.31 4.99 8.63
N GLY A 265 -3.41 4.53 8.02
CA GLY A 265 -3.68 4.72 6.59
C GLY A 265 -2.93 3.75 5.67
N GLY A 266 -2.17 2.80 6.22
CA GLY A 266 -1.50 1.73 5.50
C GLY A 266 -2.47 0.77 4.81
N THR A 267 -1.96 -0.03 3.88
CA THR A 267 -2.77 -1.03 3.16
C THR A 267 -2.65 -2.37 3.90
N LEU A 268 -3.73 -2.79 4.56
CA LEU A 268 -3.79 -4.06 5.27
C LEU A 268 -3.94 -5.21 4.27
N ASP A 269 -3.07 -6.20 4.38
CA ASP A 269 -3.24 -7.48 3.71
C ASP A 269 -3.75 -8.53 4.71
N THR A 270 -5.02 -8.89 4.56
CA THR A 270 -5.66 -9.87 5.44
C THR A 270 -5.19 -11.31 5.21
N ALA A 271 -4.57 -11.63 4.06
CA ALA A 271 -4.03 -12.96 3.81
C ALA A 271 -2.74 -13.20 4.59
N THR A 272 -1.87 -12.20 4.66
CA THR A 272 -0.58 -12.29 5.35
C THR A 272 -0.65 -11.81 6.80
N GLY A 273 -1.51 -10.83 7.09
CA GLY A 273 -1.58 -10.12 8.36
C GLY A 273 -0.64 -8.91 8.44
N LEU A 274 0.11 -8.63 7.36
CA LEU A 274 1.01 -7.49 7.26
C LEU A 274 0.25 -6.24 6.81
N THR A 275 0.76 -5.08 7.20
CA THR A 275 0.32 -3.78 6.68
C THR A 275 1.45 -3.13 5.91
N ASN A 276 1.23 -2.84 4.63
CA ASN A 276 2.16 -2.07 3.84
C ASN A 276 2.11 -0.60 4.29
N LEU A 277 3.20 -0.11 4.85
CA LEU A 277 3.43 1.29 5.24
C LEU A 277 4.47 1.88 4.31
N GLY A 278 4.09 2.08 3.05
CA GLY A 278 4.91 2.75 2.03
C GLY A 278 6.24 2.05 1.77
N ALA A 279 7.29 2.48 2.48
CA ALA A 279 8.61 1.92 2.32
C ALA A 279 8.74 0.48 2.86
N ARG A 280 8.00 0.13 3.92
CA ARG A 280 8.20 -1.10 4.69
C ARG A 280 6.92 -1.88 4.97
N GLU A 281 7.10 -3.17 5.24
CA GLU A 281 6.04 -4.07 5.68
C GLU A 281 6.00 -4.11 7.22
N TYR A 282 4.85 -3.80 7.79
CA TYR A 282 4.63 -3.71 9.22
C TYR A 282 3.88 -4.94 9.75
N ASP A 283 4.42 -5.53 10.82
CA ASP A 283 3.79 -6.60 11.58
C ASP A 283 3.19 -6.04 12.89
N PRO A 284 1.86 -5.89 12.99
CA PRO A 284 1.20 -5.39 14.18
C PRO A 284 1.36 -6.32 15.39
N VAL A 285 1.48 -7.64 15.18
CA VAL A 285 1.56 -8.63 16.27
C VAL A 285 2.83 -8.38 17.08
N HIS A 286 3.95 -8.19 16.38
CA HIS A 286 5.24 -7.90 17.01
C HIS A 286 5.51 -6.41 17.18
N GLY A 287 4.66 -5.54 16.63
CA GLY A 287 4.74 -4.09 16.76
C GLY A 287 5.97 -3.50 16.07
N ARG A 288 6.38 -4.07 14.94
CA ARG A 288 7.66 -3.76 14.28
C ARG A 288 7.62 -4.03 12.78
N PHE A 289 8.57 -3.47 12.05
CA PHE A 289 8.76 -3.78 10.63
C PHE A 289 9.44 -5.13 10.43
N VAL A 290 9.14 -5.79 9.30
CA VAL A 290 9.76 -7.09 8.94
C VAL A 290 10.99 -6.93 8.03
N ASN A 291 11.22 -5.72 7.52
CA ASN A 291 12.44 -5.31 6.82
C ASN A 291 13.08 -4.07 7.49
N PRO A 292 14.41 -3.90 7.37
CA PRO A 292 15.11 -2.75 7.94
C PRO A 292 14.69 -1.41 7.30
N ASP A 293 14.87 -0.33 8.05
CA ASP A 293 14.73 1.04 7.56
C ASP A 293 15.75 1.35 6.45
N PRO A 294 15.33 1.78 5.25
CA PRO A 294 16.27 2.23 4.23
C PRO A 294 16.95 3.55 4.61
N LEU A 295 16.40 4.33 5.56
CA LEU A 295 17.01 5.56 6.05
C LEU A 295 17.70 5.33 7.40
N LEU A 296 19.02 5.49 7.40
CA LEU A 296 19.83 5.47 8.61
C LEU A 296 20.22 6.88 9.04
N ASP A 297 19.74 7.31 10.20
CA ASP A 297 20.29 8.50 10.88
C ASP A 297 21.31 8.08 11.94
N ALA A 298 22.60 8.26 11.61
CA ALA A 298 23.69 7.95 12.52
C ALA A 298 23.72 8.86 13.77
N ALA A 299 23.07 10.03 13.75
CA ALA A 299 23.03 10.96 14.88
C ALA A 299 21.91 10.63 15.89
N ASN A 300 20.98 9.73 15.54
CA ASN A 300 19.86 9.36 16.38
C ASN A 300 19.98 7.89 16.83
N PRO A 301 20.50 7.60 18.04
CA PRO A 301 20.68 6.24 18.53
C PRO A 301 19.40 5.40 18.55
N GLN A 302 18.23 6.04 18.66
CA GLN A 302 16.95 5.33 18.68
C GLN A 302 16.56 4.79 17.29
N GLN A 303 17.02 5.43 16.20
CA GLN A 303 16.82 4.97 14.82
C GLN A 303 17.81 3.88 14.39
N TRP A 304 18.82 3.56 15.20
CA TRP A 304 19.73 2.45 14.91
C TRP A 304 19.03 1.09 14.99
N ASN A 305 17.90 1.03 15.69
CA ASN A 305 16.99 -0.11 15.60
C ASN A 305 16.15 0.00 14.32
N GLY A 306 16.69 -0.49 13.21
CA GLY A 306 16.06 -0.41 11.89
C GLY A 306 14.70 -1.10 11.74
N TYR A 307 14.24 -1.86 12.74
CA TYR A 307 12.92 -2.51 12.72
C TYR A 307 11.90 -1.81 13.61
N ALA A 308 12.31 -0.87 14.46
CA ALA A 308 11.42 -0.24 15.43
C ALA A 308 10.34 0.61 14.72
N TYR A 309 9.09 0.45 15.15
CA TYR A 309 8.01 1.34 14.74
C TYR A 309 7.90 2.52 15.70
N SER A 310 7.85 3.74 15.16
CA SER A 310 7.51 4.96 15.93
C SER A 310 8.33 5.16 17.22
N ASN A 311 9.63 4.84 17.20
CA ASN A 311 10.50 4.86 18.39
C ASN A 311 9.96 4.07 19.60
N ASN A 312 9.14 3.04 19.36
CA ASN A 312 8.41 2.27 20.38
C ASN A 312 7.39 3.07 21.22
N ASP A 313 7.00 4.26 20.75
CA ASP A 313 5.93 5.07 21.32
C ASP A 313 4.80 5.32 20.30
N PRO A 314 4.03 4.28 19.95
CA PRO A 314 2.96 4.38 18.94
C PRO A 314 1.71 5.10 19.47
N VAL A 315 1.67 5.45 20.77
CA VAL A 315 0.57 6.22 21.35
C VAL A 315 0.77 7.71 21.06
N ASN A 316 2.00 8.20 21.20
CA ASN A 316 2.30 9.63 21.04
C ASN A 316 2.92 9.97 19.68
N SER A 317 3.35 8.99 18.91
CA SER A 317 3.96 9.18 17.58
C SER A 317 3.42 8.16 16.58
N SER A 318 3.64 8.41 15.29
CA SER A 318 3.27 7.50 14.21
C SER A 318 4.32 7.53 13.09
N ASP A 319 4.45 6.45 12.31
CA ASP A 319 5.24 6.44 11.07
C ASP A 319 4.37 5.93 9.90
N PRO A 320 3.52 6.79 9.31
CA PRO A 320 2.65 6.39 8.19
C PRO A 320 3.42 6.08 6.90
N SER A 321 4.63 6.64 6.75
CA SER A 321 5.49 6.46 5.57
C SER A 321 6.31 5.17 5.60
N GLY A 322 6.47 4.59 6.79
CA GLY A 322 7.44 3.55 7.05
C GLY A 322 8.89 4.00 6.87
N LEU A 323 9.21 5.29 7.02
CA LEU A 323 10.58 5.82 6.85
C LEU A 323 11.06 6.59 8.08
N MET A 324 10.18 7.35 8.72
CA MET A 324 10.53 8.18 9.86
C MET A 324 9.32 8.42 10.75
N THR A 325 9.55 8.43 12.05
CA THR A 325 8.51 8.83 13.01
C THR A 325 8.11 10.29 12.78
N ASN A 326 6.83 10.51 12.55
CA ASN A 326 6.22 11.82 12.64
C ASN A 326 6.03 12.12 14.14
N ALA A 327 7.01 12.81 14.73
CA ALA A 327 6.85 13.31 16.09
C ALA A 327 5.65 14.26 16.10
N TYR A 328 4.71 14.05 17.02
CA TYR A 328 3.57 14.94 17.23
C TYR A 328 4.06 16.29 17.76
N SER A 329 4.66 17.11 16.89
CA SER A 329 4.81 18.54 17.11
C SER A 329 3.47 19.14 16.71
N GLY A 330 2.82 19.86 17.63
CA GLY A 330 1.46 20.41 17.49
C GLY A 330 1.23 21.44 16.37
N SER A 331 1.89 21.29 15.23
CA SER A 331 1.56 21.94 13.97
C SER A 331 0.79 20.95 13.09
N VAL A 332 -0.51 21.20 12.97
CA VAL A 332 -1.36 20.65 11.91
C VAL A 332 -0.69 20.97 10.58
N TRP A 333 -0.04 19.99 9.98
CA TRP A 333 0.26 20.00 8.55
C TRP A 333 -0.33 18.75 7.95
N ASN A 334 -1.34 18.98 7.11
CA ASN A 334 -1.84 18.01 6.15
C ASN A 334 -0.63 17.37 5.45
N LEU A 335 -0.38 16.09 5.74
CA LEU A 335 0.15 15.22 4.71
C LEU A 335 -1.05 14.87 3.83
N ASP A 336 -1.38 15.80 2.93
CA ASP A 336 -1.95 15.38 1.66
C ASP A 336 -0.94 14.38 1.09
N SER A 337 -1.45 13.22 0.69
CA SER A 337 -0.70 12.12 0.09
C SER A 337 -0.13 12.52 -1.27
N GLU A 338 0.90 13.37 -1.27
CA GLU A 338 1.79 13.59 -2.42
C GLU A 338 3.02 12.71 -2.24
N PRO A 339 3.46 11.97 -3.29
CA PRO A 339 4.68 11.18 -3.23
C PRO A 339 5.88 12.11 -3.00
N VAL A 340 6.79 11.68 -2.10
CA VAL A 340 8.01 12.40 -1.74
C VAL A 340 8.92 12.50 -2.97
N TYR A 341 8.87 13.63 -3.68
CA TYR A 341 9.97 14.11 -4.49
C TYR A 341 11.08 14.59 -3.55
N GLN A 342 12.09 13.75 -3.31
CA GLN A 342 13.34 14.23 -2.71
C GLN A 342 14.05 15.14 -3.71
N SER A 343 14.14 16.44 -3.43
CA SER A 343 15.22 17.27 -3.95
C SER A 343 16.30 17.37 -2.88
N GLU A 344 17.53 17.05 -3.28
CA GLU A 344 18.75 17.04 -2.48
C GLU A 344 18.94 18.29 -1.60
N GLN A 345 19.54 18.03 -0.44
CA GLN A 345 19.87 18.94 0.65
C GLN A 345 20.44 20.30 0.21
N ALA A 346 19.87 21.38 0.74
CA ALA A 346 20.60 22.64 0.92
C ALA A 346 20.82 22.84 2.41
N THR A 347 22.10 22.80 2.79
CA THR A 347 22.61 23.06 4.13
C THR A 347 22.17 24.42 4.65
N THR A 348 21.83 24.44 5.93
CA THR A 348 21.63 25.61 6.79
C THR A 348 22.68 26.70 6.59
N GLU A 349 22.28 27.94 6.33
CA GLU A 349 23.02 29.12 6.80
C GLU A 349 22.09 30.22 7.32
N SER A 350 22.53 30.78 8.43
CA SER A 350 21.94 31.77 9.30
C SER A 350 21.75 33.15 8.67
N ASN A 351 20.73 33.87 9.16
CA ASN A 351 20.56 35.32 9.00
C ASN A 351 21.87 36.09 9.28
N GLY A 352 22.36 36.84 8.29
CA GLY A 352 23.46 37.79 8.42
C GLY A 352 23.39 38.87 7.32
N ASN A 353 23.04 40.09 7.72
CA ASN A 353 23.00 41.29 6.90
C ASN A 353 24.44 41.84 6.69
N GLY A 354 24.88 42.13 5.46
CA GLY A 354 26.19 42.74 5.21
C GLY A 354 26.55 42.95 3.74
N ASN A 355 26.87 44.20 3.41
CA ASN A 355 27.10 44.79 2.07
C ASN A 355 28.59 44.69 1.62
N GLY A 356 28.86 44.65 0.30
CA GLY A 356 30.18 44.98 -0.27
C GLY A 356 30.68 44.05 -1.40
N GLY A 357 30.93 44.61 -2.59
CA GLY A 357 31.24 43.87 -3.83
C GLY A 357 32.70 43.48 -4.06
N ASN A 358 32.97 42.64 -5.07
CA ASN A 358 33.74 42.97 -6.27
C ASN A 358 33.80 41.75 -7.24
N THR A 359 34.11 42.07 -8.49
CA THR A 359 34.09 41.30 -9.75
C THR A 359 34.96 40.04 -9.85
N GLY A 360 34.47 39.02 -10.57
CA GLY A 360 35.27 37.90 -11.10
C GLY A 360 34.48 37.06 -12.13
N ASN A 361 35.01 36.96 -13.35
CA ASN A 361 34.39 36.39 -14.56
C ASN A 361 34.65 34.86 -14.67
N SER A 362 33.60 34.03 -14.74
CA SER A 362 33.67 32.61 -15.12
C SER A 362 32.34 32.09 -15.72
N ARG A 363 32.33 31.91 -17.04
CA ARG A 363 31.51 30.98 -17.87
C ARG A 363 30.20 30.46 -17.26
N GLY A 364 29.10 31.18 -17.48
CA GLY A 364 27.75 30.76 -17.09
C GLY A 364 27.08 29.84 -18.12
N THR A 365 26.73 28.63 -17.68
CA THR A 365 25.63 27.84 -18.23
C THR A 365 24.37 28.70 -18.29
N LYS A 366 23.57 28.56 -19.35
CA LYS A 366 22.34 29.35 -19.53
C LYS A 366 21.39 29.07 -18.36
N LYS A 367 21.30 30.01 -17.41
CA LYS A 367 20.29 29.99 -16.35
C LYS A 367 18.91 30.14 -16.98
N CYS A 368 18.00 29.24 -16.63
CA CYS A 368 16.57 29.43 -16.83
C CYS A 368 16.16 30.68 -16.01
N GLY A 369 15.72 31.72 -16.69
CA GLY A 369 15.27 32.97 -16.06
C GLY A 369 13.99 32.77 -15.25
N GLY A 370 13.85 33.52 -14.15
CA GLY A 370 12.70 33.48 -13.28
C GLY A 370 11.45 34.10 -13.92
N GLY A 371 10.31 33.44 -13.69
CA GLY A 371 8.97 33.88 -14.08
C GLY A 371 8.36 33.06 -15.21
N TRP A 372 7.22 32.41 -14.95
CA TRP A 372 6.25 31.73 -15.85
C TRP A 372 6.74 30.88 -17.05
N SER A 373 8.06 30.71 -17.26
CA SER A 373 8.66 29.88 -18.30
C SER A 373 9.39 28.64 -17.76
N GLY A 374 9.29 28.37 -16.45
CA GLY A 374 9.89 27.18 -15.82
C GLY A 374 9.14 25.87 -16.11
N LEU A 375 7.82 25.93 -16.35
CA LEU A 375 7.01 24.74 -16.61
C LEU A 375 7.40 24.02 -17.93
N GLY A 376 7.87 24.76 -18.93
CA GLY A 376 8.24 24.20 -20.24
C GLY A 376 9.51 23.34 -20.22
N CYS A 377 10.45 23.62 -19.31
CA CYS A 377 11.72 22.88 -19.27
C CYS A 377 11.57 21.51 -18.58
N HIS A 378 10.72 21.42 -17.55
CA HIS A 378 10.44 20.17 -16.84
C HIS A 378 9.56 19.19 -17.63
N ILE A 379 8.58 19.68 -18.40
CA ILE A 379 7.74 18.84 -19.26
C ILE A 379 8.56 18.26 -20.43
N SER A 380 9.50 19.04 -20.98
CA SER A 380 10.34 18.59 -22.11
C SER A 380 11.35 17.49 -21.74
N ASN A 381 11.77 17.41 -20.47
CA ASN A 381 12.71 16.39 -19.99
C ASN A 381 12.01 15.09 -19.58
N GLY A 382 10.78 15.16 -19.06
CA GLY A 382 9.96 13.99 -18.75
C GLY A 382 9.49 13.26 -20.01
N ALA A 383 8.99 14.00 -21.01
CA ALA A 383 8.57 13.43 -22.28
C ALA A 383 9.74 12.74 -23.02
N LYS A 384 10.93 13.36 -23.03
CA LYS A 384 12.14 12.76 -23.63
C LYS A 384 12.62 11.52 -22.89
N ARG A 385 12.42 11.42 -21.57
CA ARG A 385 12.77 10.21 -20.78
C ARG A 385 11.85 9.04 -21.10
N VAL A 386 10.54 9.27 -21.18
CA VAL A 386 9.56 8.25 -21.58
C VAL A 386 9.77 7.81 -23.03
N GLN A 387 10.11 8.76 -23.90
CA GLN A 387 10.41 8.53 -25.32
C GLN A 387 11.69 7.70 -25.51
N ASN A 388 12.77 8.02 -24.80
CA ASN A 388 14.01 7.23 -24.88
C ASN A 388 13.79 5.81 -24.34
N PHE A 389 13.07 5.66 -23.22
CA PHE A 389 12.76 4.37 -22.63
C PHE A 389 11.92 3.47 -23.56
N THR A 390 10.93 4.02 -24.25
CA THR A 390 10.07 3.26 -25.18
C THR A 390 10.72 3.00 -26.53
N THR A 391 11.70 3.81 -26.93
CA THR A 391 12.53 3.58 -28.13
C THR A 391 13.58 2.50 -27.89
N ASP A 392 14.19 2.47 -26.70
CA ASP A 392 15.21 1.49 -26.32
C ASP A 392 14.61 0.12 -25.90
N HIS A 393 13.30 0.07 -25.63
CA HIS A 393 12.57 -1.15 -25.25
C HIS A 393 11.35 -1.43 -26.16
N PRO A 394 11.55 -2.04 -27.36
CA PRO A 394 10.47 -2.25 -28.34
C PRO A 394 9.34 -3.17 -27.84
N VAL A 395 9.62 -4.05 -26.86
CA VAL A 395 8.61 -4.91 -26.23
C VAL A 395 7.66 -4.10 -25.33
N VAL A 396 8.17 -3.10 -24.60
CA VAL A 396 7.37 -2.23 -23.74
C VAL A 396 6.45 -1.34 -24.60
N ARG A 397 6.98 -0.82 -25.71
CA ARG A 397 6.18 -0.10 -26.71
C ARG A 397 5.03 -0.96 -27.25
N ALA A 398 5.29 -2.23 -27.58
CA ALA A 398 4.26 -3.15 -28.06
C ALA A 398 3.20 -3.47 -26.97
N VAL A 399 3.61 -3.64 -25.71
CA VAL A 399 2.69 -3.91 -24.59
C VAL A 399 1.77 -2.72 -24.29
N VAL A 400 2.29 -1.50 -24.30
CA VAL A 400 1.49 -0.28 -24.05
C VAL A 400 0.46 -0.05 -25.15
N VAL A 401 0.86 -0.16 -26.42
CA VAL A 401 -0.06 -0.04 -27.56
C VAL A 401 -1.14 -1.13 -27.50
N LEU A 402 -0.74 -2.38 -27.24
CA LEU A 402 -1.67 -3.52 -27.15
C LEU A 402 -2.64 -3.38 -25.98
N ALA A 403 -2.20 -2.89 -24.82
CA ALA A 403 -3.05 -2.69 -23.65
C ALA A 403 -4.12 -1.60 -23.88
N VAL A 404 -3.75 -0.51 -24.56
CA VAL A 404 -4.68 0.58 -24.90
C VAL A 404 -5.70 0.11 -25.96
N GLU A 405 -5.26 -0.63 -26.98
CA GLU A 405 -6.14 -1.19 -28.00
C GLU A 405 -7.13 -2.22 -27.41
N ILE A 406 -6.67 -3.10 -26.51
CA ILE A 406 -7.52 -4.08 -25.82
C ILE A 406 -8.52 -3.39 -24.88
N GLY A 407 -8.07 -2.38 -24.12
CA GLY A 407 -8.93 -1.62 -23.21
C GLY A 407 -10.04 -0.87 -23.95
N ALA A 408 -9.70 -0.19 -25.05
CA ALA A 408 -10.67 0.51 -25.88
C ALA A 408 -11.67 -0.46 -26.56
N GLY A 409 -11.18 -1.61 -27.04
CA GLY A 409 -12.02 -2.64 -27.65
C GLY A 409 -13.04 -3.25 -26.69
N ALA A 410 -12.65 -3.54 -25.44
CA ALA A 410 -13.53 -4.11 -24.42
C ALA A 410 -14.63 -3.11 -23.96
N MET A 411 -14.28 -1.82 -23.83
CA MET A 411 -15.24 -0.77 -23.48
C MET A 411 -16.25 -0.48 -24.61
N CYS A 412 -15.82 -0.60 -25.85
CA CYS A 412 -16.68 -0.34 -27.01
C CYS A 412 -17.63 -1.51 -27.33
N TYR A 413 -17.17 -2.77 -27.18
CA TYR A 413 -18.00 -3.95 -27.46
C TYR A 413 -19.15 -4.12 -26.45
N THR A 414 -18.95 -3.73 -25.19
CA THR A 414 -19.98 -3.79 -24.16
C THR A 414 -21.03 -2.67 -24.30
N GLY A 415 -20.65 -1.50 -24.82
CA GLY A 415 -21.59 -0.42 -25.18
C GLY A 415 -22.41 -0.71 -26.44
N GLY A 416 -21.80 -1.30 -27.48
CA GLY A 416 -22.47 -1.61 -28.75
C GLY A 416 -23.52 -2.73 -28.66
N VAL A 417 -23.25 -3.77 -27.87
CA VAL A 417 -24.20 -4.89 -27.67
C VAL A 417 -25.44 -4.44 -26.88
N ALA A 418 -25.30 -3.50 -25.95
CA ALA A 418 -26.43 -2.89 -25.24
C ALA A 418 -27.34 -2.05 -26.18
N GLY A 419 -26.77 -1.38 -27.19
CA GLY A 419 -27.53 -0.60 -28.18
C GLY A 419 -28.18 -1.41 -29.30
N ALA A 420 -27.54 -2.51 -29.73
CA ALA A 420 -28.04 -3.38 -30.81
C ALA A 420 -29.29 -4.19 -30.41
N ILE A 421 -29.40 -4.55 -29.12
CA ILE A 421 -30.58 -5.22 -28.56
C ILE A 421 -31.79 -4.27 -28.52
N ALA A 422 -31.57 -2.95 -28.49
CA ALA A 422 -32.62 -1.94 -28.38
C ALA A 422 -33.18 -1.42 -29.71
N THR A 423 -32.49 -1.59 -30.86
CA THR A 423 -32.89 -0.91 -32.13
C THR A 423 -32.99 -1.78 -33.39
N GLY A 424 -32.73 -3.09 -33.30
CA GLY A 424 -32.95 -4.02 -34.41
C GLY A 424 -31.84 -3.99 -35.48
N GLY A 425 -30.91 -4.94 -35.38
CA GLY A 425 -30.11 -5.51 -36.49
C GLY A 425 -29.14 -4.60 -37.27
N GLY A 426 -29.61 -3.50 -37.85
CA GLY A 426 -28.80 -2.63 -38.72
C GLY A 426 -27.75 -1.81 -37.98
N SER A 427 -28.01 -1.48 -36.71
CA SER A 427 -27.14 -0.67 -35.86
C SER A 427 -25.89 -1.41 -35.37
N ALA A 428 -25.87 -2.75 -35.41
CA ALA A 428 -24.74 -3.55 -34.93
C ALA A 428 -23.52 -3.45 -35.86
N VAL A 429 -23.73 -3.38 -37.18
CA VAL A 429 -22.65 -3.26 -38.16
C VAL A 429 -22.05 -1.86 -38.14
N ALA A 430 -22.87 -0.82 -37.99
CA ALA A 430 -22.39 0.56 -37.85
C ALA A 430 -21.64 0.79 -36.53
N ALA A 431 -22.10 0.15 -35.44
CA ALA A 431 -21.40 0.18 -34.15
C ALA A 431 -20.06 -0.53 -34.22
N ALA A 432 -19.97 -1.73 -34.82
CA ALA A 432 -18.71 -2.45 -35.00
C ALA A 432 -17.69 -1.64 -35.83
N VAL A 433 -18.11 -1.15 -37.00
CA VAL A 433 -17.27 -0.32 -37.89
C VAL A 433 -16.79 0.96 -37.20
N GLY A 434 -17.64 1.59 -36.39
CA GLY A 434 -17.26 2.75 -35.57
C GLY A 434 -16.29 2.39 -34.43
N CYS A 435 -16.41 1.20 -33.85
CA CYS A 435 -15.52 0.71 -32.79
C CYS A 435 -14.13 0.38 -33.34
N ALA A 436 -14.01 -0.29 -34.49
CA ALA A 436 -12.72 -0.51 -35.13
C ALA A 436 -12.07 0.81 -35.56
N ALA A 437 -12.83 1.76 -36.10
CA ALA A 437 -12.32 3.08 -36.43
C ALA A 437 -11.75 3.80 -35.19
N ALA A 438 -12.44 3.74 -34.05
CA ALA A 438 -11.99 4.36 -32.80
C ALA A 438 -10.76 3.67 -32.21
N VAL A 439 -10.71 2.33 -32.21
CA VAL A 439 -9.56 1.56 -31.71
C VAL A 439 -8.33 1.80 -32.60
N GLY A 440 -8.51 1.79 -33.94
CA GLY A 440 -7.44 2.10 -34.88
C GLY A 440 -6.92 3.53 -34.80
N ALA A 441 -7.81 4.51 -34.54
CA ALA A 441 -7.42 5.89 -34.32
C ALA A 441 -6.59 6.05 -33.03
N LEU A 442 -7.03 5.43 -31.93
CA LEU A 442 -6.33 5.48 -30.64
C LEU A 442 -4.97 4.78 -30.69
N GLY A 443 -4.88 3.62 -31.34
CA GLY A 443 -3.62 2.91 -31.54
C GLY A 443 -2.62 3.73 -32.37
N ALA A 444 -3.09 4.38 -33.45
CA ALA A 444 -2.26 5.24 -34.29
C ALA A 444 -1.83 6.53 -33.57
N ALA A 445 -2.70 7.14 -32.76
CA ALA A 445 -2.37 8.31 -31.95
C ALA A 445 -1.28 7.98 -30.91
N VAL A 446 -1.43 6.87 -30.20
CA VAL A 446 -0.42 6.41 -29.23
C VAL A 446 0.88 6.07 -29.96
N ASN A 447 0.83 5.47 -31.15
CA ASN A 447 2.04 5.15 -31.90
C ASN A 447 2.76 6.39 -32.45
N ASN A 448 2.03 7.44 -32.87
CA ASN A 448 2.59 8.74 -33.23
C ASN A 448 3.25 9.41 -32.00
N MET A 449 2.58 9.39 -30.85
CA MET A 449 3.12 9.95 -29.60
C MET A 449 4.39 9.22 -29.11
N LEU A 450 4.61 7.98 -29.54
CA LEU A 450 5.77 7.16 -29.18
C LEU A 450 6.87 7.14 -30.25
N ASP A 451 6.64 7.70 -31.45
CA ASP A 451 7.63 7.76 -32.52
C ASP A 451 8.31 9.14 -32.58
N GLY A 452 9.60 9.19 -32.23
CA GLY A 452 10.34 10.45 -32.18
C GLY A 452 10.62 11.14 -33.51
N ASN A 453 10.34 10.49 -34.63
CA ASN A 453 10.45 11.08 -35.96
C ASN A 453 9.07 11.49 -36.55
N ALA A 454 7.98 11.29 -35.80
CA ALA A 454 6.64 11.62 -36.25
C ALA A 454 6.31 13.11 -36.11
N ASP A 455 5.33 13.57 -36.89
CA ASP A 455 4.80 14.93 -36.77
C ASP A 455 3.85 14.99 -35.57
N HIS A 456 4.34 15.54 -34.46
CA HIS A 456 3.58 15.71 -33.22
C HIS A 456 2.71 16.98 -33.20
N SER A 457 2.61 17.71 -34.32
CA SER A 457 1.64 18.81 -34.42
C SER A 457 0.21 18.25 -34.32
N ALA A 458 -0.73 19.08 -33.86
CA ALA A 458 -2.14 18.68 -33.82
C ALA A 458 -2.65 18.19 -35.19
N GLY A 459 -2.13 18.77 -36.29
CA GLY A 459 -2.44 18.33 -37.66
C GLY A 459 -1.83 16.98 -38.05
N GLY A 460 -0.62 16.67 -37.56
CA GLY A 460 0.01 15.36 -37.73
C GLY A 460 -0.71 14.26 -36.95
N LEU A 461 -1.08 14.54 -35.70
CA LEU A 461 -1.84 13.63 -34.84
C LEU A 461 -3.21 13.32 -35.43
N LEU A 462 -3.95 14.34 -35.88
CA LEU A 462 -5.24 14.20 -36.55
C LEU A 462 -5.13 13.38 -37.86
N LYS A 463 -4.04 13.56 -38.61
CA LYS A 463 -3.80 12.82 -39.85
C LYS A 463 -3.52 11.33 -39.59
N ASP A 464 -2.79 11.02 -38.53
CA ASP A 464 -2.47 9.64 -38.15
C ASP A 464 -3.67 8.94 -37.50
N GLU A 465 -4.49 9.65 -36.71
CA GLU A 465 -5.78 9.17 -36.22
C GLU A 465 -6.74 8.82 -37.37
N LEU A 466 -6.86 9.69 -38.38
CA LEU A 466 -7.66 9.44 -39.59
C LEU A 466 -7.14 8.23 -40.39
N THR A 467 -5.82 8.07 -40.45
CA THR A 467 -5.19 6.94 -41.16
C THR A 467 -5.41 5.63 -40.41
N GLY A 468 -5.20 5.61 -39.09
CA GLY A 468 -5.44 4.44 -38.22
C GLY A 468 -6.91 4.01 -38.21
N ALA A 469 -7.83 4.97 -38.16
CA ALA A 469 -9.27 4.69 -38.29
C ALA A 469 -9.59 3.99 -39.61
N SER A 470 -9.06 4.50 -40.73
CA SER A 470 -9.37 3.96 -42.06
C SER A 470 -8.86 2.53 -42.29
N ILE A 471 -7.65 2.21 -41.80
CA ILE A 471 -7.04 0.87 -41.91
C ILE A 471 -7.85 -0.17 -41.11
N ALA A 472 -8.30 0.21 -39.91
CA ALA A 472 -9.07 -0.68 -39.04
C ALA A 472 -10.45 -1.02 -39.60
N VAL A 473 -11.18 -0.07 -40.21
CA VAL A 473 -12.49 -0.40 -40.79
C VAL A 473 -12.38 -1.26 -42.06
N THR A 474 -11.28 -1.17 -42.82
CA THR A 474 -11.03 -2.11 -43.93
C THR A 474 -10.73 -3.54 -43.46
N ALA A 475 -10.21 -3.73 -42.25
CA ALA A 475 -9.90 -5.05 -41.69
C ALA A 475 -11.14 -5.78 -41.13
N GLU A 476 -12.16 -5.07 -40.66
CA GLU A 476 -13.39 -5.68 -40.11
C GLU A 476 -14.29 -6.35 -41.15
N SER A 477 -14.14 -6.03 -42.44
CA SER A 477 -14.78 -6.81 -43.51
C SER A 477 -14.31 -8.28 -43.59
N GLY A 478 -13.25 -8.66 -42.87
CA GLY A 478 -12.68 -10.01 -42.89
C GLY A 478 -12.64 -10.79 -41.56
N LEU A 479 -13.00 -10.19 -40.41
CA LEU A 479 -12.56 -10.71 -39.10
C LEU A 479 -13.65 -11.23 -38.14
N ALA A 480 -14.76 -11.76 -38.64
CA ALA A 480 -15.73 -12.50 -37.81
C ALA A 480 -15.21 -13.87 -37.30
N LEU A 481 -13.95 -14.26 -37.59
CA LEU A 481 -13.39 -15.59 -37.28
C LEU A 481 -12.31 -15.63 -36.17
N ALA A 482 -11.89 -14.52 -35.57
CA ALA A 482 -10.70 -14.49 -34.68
C ALA A 482 -10.96 -14.30 -33.17
N ALA A 483 -12.21 -14.26 -32.71
CA ALA A 483 -12.58 -14.16 -31.29
C ALA A 483 -11.88 -15.16 -30.33
N PRO A 484 -11.62 -16.44 -30.70
CA PRO A 484 -10.99 -17.40 -29.77
C PRO A 484 -9.47 -17.24 -29.60
N LEU A 485 -8.80 -16.39 -30.40
CA LEU A 485 -7.36 -16.11 -30.25
C LEU A 485 -7.08 -15.01 -29.22
N PHE A 486 -7.98 -14.03 -29.08
CA PHE A 486 -7.86 -12.94 -28.10
C PHE A 486 -7.97 -13.43 -26.66
N THR A 487 -8.88 -14.37 -26.37
CA THR A 487 -9.02 -14.96 -25.03
C THR A 487 -7.80 -15.83 -24.64
N LYS A 488 -7.08 -16.37 -25.62
CA LYS A 488 -5.82 -17.11 -25.38
C LYS A 488 -4.63 -16.17 -25.10
N GLY A 489 -4.57 -15.02 -25.77
CA GLY A 489 -3.53 -14.01 -25.52
C GLY A 489 -3.64 -13.39 -24.12
N LEU A 490 -4.86 -13.04 -23.69
CA LEU A 490 -5.09 -12.45 -22.36
C LEU A 490 -4.78 -13.42 -21.21
N ASN A 491 -5.15 -14.70 -21.37
CA ASN A 491 -4.82 -15.75 -20.40
C ASN A 491 -3.32 -16.12 -20.35
N ALA A 492 -2.55 -15.76 -21.39
CA ALA A 492 -1.10 -15.97 -21.43
C ALA A 492 -0.31 -14.78 -20.88
N ALA A 493 -0.91 -13.59 -20.78
CA ALA A 493 -0.32 -12.42 -20.14
C ALA A 493 -0.65 -12.31 -18.64
N LEU A 494 -1.70 -13.03 -18.19
CA LEU A 494 -2.16 -13.06 -16.79
C LEU A 494 -1.74 -14.32 -16.02
N LYS A 495 -1.20 -15.33 -16.70
CA LYS A 495 -0.47 -16.46 -16.11
C LYS A 495 1.01 -16.19 -16.20
#